data_AF-A0A958R407-F1
#
_entry.id   AF-A0A958R407-F1
#
_cell.length_a   1.000
_cell.length_b   1.000
_cell.length_c   1.000
_cell.angle_alpha   90.00
_cell.angle_beta   90.00
_cell.angle_gamma   90.00
#
_symmetry.space_group_name_H-M   'P 1'
#
loop_
_entity.id
_entity.type
_entity.pdbx_description
1 polymer ?
#
loop_
_entity_poly.entity_id
_entity_poly.type
_entity_poly.pdbx_seq_one_letter_code
_entity_poly.pdbx_strand_id
1 'polypeptide(L)'
;MRPTIGIVLYQKCTFFEVALAAEILSKDYQIIALTPEGKPHISSNGLQFSNTIAYNKFDLTNCKGLLIPGGDPGSIAENKDIDELIQKAVERSCVIGAICAGPFVVAKTGALKGVRIAHGYDKEHLDFLKNYFNDVILTDEPIVLDGLFVTAKPNYNVDFAFKFAEKLKVISKEKANKLISYYKSTKVNSEGKLHHVEIYVSDLERSKQFWSWLLCEHLGYKEYQKWNSGVSYKINDTYIVFVQTETKHLEPSYNRCRTGLNHLAFHGKSQLHIDELTKALKERNITILYEDKHPFAGGQGNYAVFFEDPDRIKVEVVAP
;
A
#
# COMPACT_ATOMS: atom_id res chain seq x y z
N MET A 1 5.79 -29.98 17.02
CA MET A 1 5.53 -30.11 15.56
C MET A 1 5.60 -28.73 14.92
N ARG A 2 6.05 -28.64 13.67
CA ARG A 2 6.06 -27.38 12.92
C ARG A 2 4.62 -26.92 12.66
N PRO A 3 4.27 -25.64 12.85
CA PRO A 3 2.93 -25.15 12.54
C PRO A 3 2.61 -25.31 11.05
N THR A 4 1.32 -25.43 10.71
CA THR A 4 0.88 -25.78 9.35
C THR A 4 0.10 -24.65 8.67
N ILE A 5 0.22 -24.58 7.35
CA ILE A 5 -0.66 -23.79 6.47
C ILE A 5 -1.30 -24.77 5.49
N GLY A 6 -2.63 -24.78 5.46
CA GLY A 6 -3.40 -25.59 4.50
C GLY A 6 -3.61 -24.83 3.19
N ILE A 7 -3.43 -25.51 2.06
CA ILE A 7 -3.78 -24.98 0.74
C ILE A 7 -4.97 -25.78 0.23
N VAL A 8 -6.11 -25.11 0.05
CA VAL A 8 -7.33 -25.73 -0.46
C VAL A 8 -7.22 -25.85 -1.98
N LEU A 9 -7.12 -27.07 -2.49
CA LEU A 9 -7.08 -27.38 -3.91
C LEU A 9 -8.35 -28.12 -4.31
N TYR A 10 -8.92 -27.74 -5.45
CA TYR A 10 -10.13 -28.34 -6.02
C TYR A 10 -10.05 -28.34 -7.54
N GLN A 11 -10.93 -29.10 -8.20
CA GLN A 11 -10.91 -29.20 -9.66
C GLN A 11 -11.07 -27.80 -10.29
N LYS A 12 -10.18 -27.45 -11.23
CA LYS A 12 -10.11 -26.13 -11.88
C LYS A 12 -9.74 -24.94 -10.96
N CYS A 13 -9.14 -25.18 -9.79
CA CYS A 13 -8.56 -24.09 -9.01
C CYS A 13 -7.30 -23.51 -9.68
N THR A 14 -7.02 -22.23 -9.43
CA THR A 14 -5.82 -21.54 -9.93
C THR A 14 -4.72 -21.52 -8.87
N PHE A 15 -3.99 -22.64 -8.69
CA PHE A 15 -2.93 -22.75 -7.68
C PHE A 15 -1.88 -21.61 -7.77
N PHE A 16 -1.60 -21.10 -8.97
CA PHE A 16 -0.66 -19.99 -9.19
C PHE A 16 -0.96 -18.77 -8.32
N GLU A 17 -2.23 -18.48 -8.02
CA GLU A 17 -2.65 -17.33 -7.22
C GLU A 17 -2.17 -17.40 -5.76
N VAL A 18 -1.89 -18.61 -5.26
CA VAL A 18 -1.41 -18.85 -3.89
C VAL A 18 0.00 -19.43 -3.83
N ALA A 19 0.60 -19.77 -4.98
CA ALA A 19 1.92 -20.41 -5.06
C ALA A 19 3.03 -19.58 -4.41
N LEU A 20 3.05 -18.26 -4.64
CA LEU A 20 4.04 -17.39 -4.01
C LEU A 20 3.86 -17.32 -2.48
N ALA A 21 2.61 -17.28 -2.00
CA ALA A 21 2.32 -17.32 -0.57
C ALA A 21 2.85 -18.62 0.06
N ALA A 22 2.58 -19.76 -0.59
CA ALA A 22 3.08 -21.06 -0.18
C ALA A 22 4.61 -21.10 -0.10
N GLU A 23 5.29 -20.59 -1.13
CA GLU A 23 6.75 -20.54 -1.20
C GLU A 23 7.35 -19.72 -0.06
N ILE A 24 6.83 -18.52 0.19
CA ILE A 24 7.32 -17.62 1.27
C ILE A 24 7.13 -18.27 2.64
N LEU A 25 5.95 -18.85 2.88
CA LEU A 25 5.59 -19.42 4.18
C LEU A 25 6.28 -20.76 4.45
N SER A 26 6.79 -21.45 3.43
CA SER A 26 7.47 -22.74 3.55
C SER A 26 8.73 -22.71 4.43
N LYS A 27 9.24 -21.51 4.74
CA LYS A 27 10.38 -21.28 5.65
C LYS A 27 10.01 -21.38 7.12
N ASP A 28 8.77 -21.07 7.48
CA ASP A 28 8.30 -21.06 8.87
C ASP A 28 7.26 -22.16 9.12
N TYR A 29 6.49 -22.52 8.11
CA TYR A 29 5.38 -23.47 8.19
C TYR A 29 5.58 -24.71 7.33
N GLN A 30 4.95 -25.80 7.75
CA GLN A 30 4.71 -26.92 6.87
C GLN A 30 3.50 -26.61 5.97
N ILE A 31 3.72 -26.61 4.67
CA ILE A 31 2.67 -26.39 3.66
C ILE A 31 2.00 -27.73 3.34
N ILE A 32 0.67 -27.79 3.46
CA ILE A 32 -0.11 -29.01 3.29
C ILE A 32 -1.17 -28.77 2.21
N ALA A 33 -1.09 -29.53 1.12
CA ALA A 33 -2.09 -29.51 0.07
C ALA A 33 -3.33 -30.31 0.51
N LEU A 34 -4.49 -29.68 0.43
CA LEU A 34 -5.77 -30.26 0.83
C LEU A 34 -6.67 -30.44 -0.38
N THR A 35 -7.30 -31.60 -0.51
CA THR A 35 -8.18 -31.92 -1.65
C THR A 35 -9.45 -32.62 -1.18
N PRO A 36 -10.50 -32.68 -2.02
CA PRO A 36 -11.64 -33.55 -1.76
C PRO A 36 -11.17 -35.00 -1.64
N GLU A 37 -11.54 -35.65 -0.53
CA GLU A 37 -11.20 -37.06 -0.23
C GLU A 37 -9.67 -37.37 -0.19
N GLY A 38 -8.79 -36.37 -0.25
CA GLY A 38 -7.34 -36.57 -0.25
C GLY A 38 -6.78 -37.11 -1.56
N LYS A 39 -7.55 -37.02 -2.65
CA LYS A 39 -7.11 -37.43 -4.00
C LYS A 39 -6.01 -36.50 -4.54
N PRO A 40 -5.06 -37.01 -5.35
CA PRO A 40 -4.11 -36.15 -6.04
C PRO A 40 -4.79 -35.05 -6.85
N HIS A 41 -4.22 -33.85 -6.83
CA HIS A 41 -4.72 -32.72 -7.62
C HIS A 41 -3.86 -32.52 -8.87
N ILE A 42 -4.51 -32.28 -10.01
CA ILE A 42 -3.86 -31.87 -11.25
C ILE A 42 -4.33 -30.44 -11.54
N SER A 43 -3.38 -29.50 -11.51
CA SER A 43 -3.61 -28.10 -11.88
C SER A 43 -3.94 -27.97 -13.37
N SER A 44 -4.60 -26.89 -13.76
CA SER A 44 -4.97 -26.60 -15.15
C SER A 44 -3.77 -26.53 -16.11
N ASN A 45 -2.56 -26.31 -15.60
CA ASN A 45 -1.29 -26.32 -16.34
C ASN A 45 -0.56 -27.68 -16.34
N GLY A 46 -1.19 -28.75 -15.83
CA GLY A 46 -0.64 -30.10 -15.81
C GLY A 46 0.27 -30.45 -14.63
N LEU A 47 0.57 -29.50 -13.72
CA LEU A 47 1.31 -29.81 -12.49
C LEU A 47 0.47 -30.68 -11.56
N GLN A 48 1.09 -31.72 -11.00
CA GLN A 48 0.42 -32.68 -10.12
C GLN A 48 0.90 -32.56 -8.67
N PHE A 49 -0.05 -32.55 -7.74
CA PHE A 49 0.16 -32.66 -6.31
C PHE A 49 -0.28 -34.06 -5.86
N SER A 50 0.69 -34.93 -5.59
CA SER A 50 0.43 -36.33 -5.23
C SER A 50 0.27 -36.56 -3.72
N ASN A 51 0.92 -35.74 -2.89
CA ASN A 51 0.84 -35.82 -1.43
C ASN A 51 -0.21 -34.84 -0.91
N THR A 52 -1.45 -35.29 -0.85
CA THR A 52 -2.63 -34.49 -0.46
C THR A 52 -3.35 -35.10 0.73
N ILE A 53 -3.98 -34.26 1.55
CA ILE A 53 -4.81 -34.68 2.69
C ILE A 53 -6.27 -34.31 2.42
N ALA A 54 -7.20 -35.19 2.78
CA ALA A 54 -8.62 -34.90 2.68
C ALA A 54 -9.02 -33.75 3.59
N TYR A 55 -9.94 -32.87 3.15
CA TYR A 55 -10.42 -31.75 3.98
C TYR A 55 -10.83 -32.19 5.40
N ASN A 56 -11.58 -33.28 5.52
CA ASN A 56 -12.05 -33.84 6.79
C ASN A 56 -11.01 -34.62 7.61
N LYS A 57 -9.79 -34.82 7.07
CA LYS A 57 -8.67 -35.47 7.77
C LYS A 57 -7.58 -34.48 8.16
N PHE A 58 -7.70 -33.21 7.79
CA PHE A 58 -6.70 -32.21 8.11
C PHE A 58 -6.73 -31.83 9.59
N ASP A 59 -5.59 -31.97 10.28
CA ASP A 59 -5.44 -31.60 11.68
C ASP A 59 -5.24 -30.08 11.83
N LEU A 60 -6.24 -29.41 12.41
CA LEU A 60 -6.22 -27.98 12.68
C LEU A 60 -5.52 -27.60 13.99
N THR A 61 -5.03 -28.55 14.79
CA THR A 61 -4.43 -28.28 16.12
C THR A 61 -3.26 -27.31 16.04
N ASN A 62 -2.40 -27.45 15.03
CA ASN A 62 -1.24 -26.58 14.79
C ASN A 62 -1.37 -25.71 13.54
N CYS A 63 -2.57 -25.63 12.95
CA CYS A 63 -2.82 -24.81 11.77
C CYS A 63 -2.82 -23.33 12.14
N LYS A 64 -2.17 -22.50 11.31
CA LYS A 64 -2.16 -21.04 11.47
C LYS A 64 -2.93 -20.30 10.39
N GLY A 65 -3.25 -20.97 9.27
CA GLY A 65 -4.00 -20.36 8.21
C GLY A 65 -4.33 -21.30 7.06
N LEU A 66 -5.32 -20.87 6.26
CA LEU A 66 -5.74 -21.52 5.02
C LEU A 66 -5.54 -20.56 3.85
N LEU A 67 -5.01 -21.08 2.74
CA LEU A 67 -4.91 -20.40 1.46
C LEU A 67 -5.93 -21.02 0.51
N ILE A 68 -6.82 -20.18 -0.03
CA ILE A 68 -7.94 -20.55 -0.89
C ILE A 68 -7.76 -19.81 -2.23
N PRO A 69 -7.27 -20.48 -3.28
CA PRO A 69 -7.15 -19.89 -4.60
C PRO A 69 -8.53 -19.64 -5.22
N GLY A 70 -8.57 -18.92 -6.34
CA GLY A 70 -9.72 -18.82 -7.22
C GLY A 70 -9.75 -19.93 -8.27
N GLY A 71 -10.27 -19.61 -9.45
CA GLY A 71 -10.65 -20.58 -10.48
C GLY A 71 -12.16 -20.86 -10.45
N ASP A 72 -12.58 -22.06 -10.85
CA ASP A 72 -13.99 -22.47 -10.86
C ASP A 72 -14.30 -23.37 -9.63
N PRO A 73 -14.93 -22.83 -8.57
CA PRO A 73 -15.22 -23.58 -7.35
C PRO A 73 -16.41 -24.54 -7.47
N GLY A 74 -17.02 -24.71 -8.64
CA GLY A 74 -18.22 -25.54 -8.84
C GLY A 74 -18.08 -26.97 -8.32
N SER A 75 -16.89 -27.57 -8.43
CA SER A 75 -16.62 -28.94 -7.94
C SER A 75 -16.71 -29.11 -6.42
N ILE A 76 -16.65 -28.02 -5.65
CA ILE A 76 -16.73 -28.02 -4.19
C ILE A 76 -17.85 -27.13 -3.65
N ALA A 77 -18.74 -26.63 -4.51
CA ALA A 77 -19.81 -25.71 -4.12
C ALA A 77 -20.71 -26.31 -3.03
N GLU A 78 -21.06 -27.59 -3.14
CA GLU A 78 -21.90 -28.33 -2.18
C GLU A 78 -21.11 -29.25 -1.23
N ASN A 79 -19.78 -29.19 -1.27
CA ASN A 79 -18.94 -30.05 -0.44
C ASN A 79 -18.94 -29.57 1.02
N LYS A 80 -19.50 -30.37 1.93
CA LYS A 80 -19.60 -30.03 3.36
C LYS A 80 -18.27 -30.12 4.12
N ASP A 81 -17.34 -30.96 3.66
CA ASP A 81 -16.05 -31.11 4.35
C ASP A 81 -15.22 -29.82 4.29
N ILE A 82 -15.26 -29.09 3.16
CA ILE A 82 -14.59 -27.78 3.06
C ILE A 82 -15.30 -26.71 3.90
N ASP A 83 -16.64 -26.77 4.00
CA ASP A 83 -17.41 -25.84 4.81
C ASP A 83 -17.05 -25.98 6.29
N GLU A 84 -17.05 -27.22 6.80
CA GLU A 84 -16.65 -27.54 8.17
C GLU A 84 -15.18 -27.18 8.44
N LEU A 85 -14.28 -27.45 7.47
CA LEU A 85 -12.87 -27.12 7.59
C LEU A 85 -12.67 -25.60 7.79
N ILE A 86 -13.33 -24.78 6.97
CA ILE A 86 -13.23 -23.32 7.06
C ILE A 86 -13.85 -22.81 8.36
N GLN A 87 -15.03 -23.30 8.76
CA GLN A 87 -15.68 -22.91 10.01
C GLN A 87 -14.80 -23.21 11.22
N LYS A 88 -14.27 -24.45 11.33
CA LYS A 88 -13.36 -24.85 12.42
C LYS A 88 -12.05 -24.07 12.40
N ALA A 89 -11.54 -23.70 11.23
CA ALA A 89 -10.35 -22.86 11.12
C ALA A 89 -10.61 -21.44 11.65
N VAL A 90 -11.76 -20.84 11.32
CA VAL A 90 -12.19 -19.52 11.83
C VAL A 90 -12.40 -19.55 13.34
N GLU A 91 -13.07 -20.57 13.89
CA GLU A 91 -13.25 -20.78 15.34
C GLU A 91 -11.90 -20.83 16.08
N ARG A 92 -10.88 -21.40 15.44
CA ARG A 92 -9.50 -21.49 15.96
C ARG A 92 -8.65 -20.26 15.68
N SER A 93 -9.24 -19.18 15.16
CA SER A 93 -8.55 -17.94 14.81
C SER A 93 -7.41 -18.13 13.78
N CYS A 94 -7.56 -19.10 12.87
CA CYS A 94 -6.65 -19.24 11.73
C CYS A 94 -6.85 -18.05 10.78
N VAL A 95 -5.76 -17.59 10.15
CA VAL A 95 -5.86 -16.58 9.10
C VAL A 95 -6.42 -17.22 7.83
N ILE A 96 -7.47 -16.64 7.25
CA ILE A 96 -8.12 -17.14 6.04
C ILE A 96 -7.77 -16.23 4.86
N GLY A 97 -7.01 -16.77 3.92
CA GLY A 97 -6.57 -16.07 2.72
C GLY A 97 -7.36 -16.56 1.53
N ALA A 98 -8.13 -15.68 0.88
CA ALA A 98 -8.97 -16.04 -0.26
C ALA A 98 -8.80 -15.06 -1.42
N ILE A 99 -8.44 -15.55 -2.61
CA ILE A 99 -8.12 -14.71 -3.78
C ILE A 99 -9.02 -15.05 -4.96
N CYS A 100 -9.33 -14.05 -5.80
CA CYS A 100 -10.13 -14.20 -7.01
C CYS A 100 -11.55 -14.73 -6.72
N ALA A 101 -11.81 -16.01 -7.02
CA ALA A 101 -13.06 -16.70 -6.73
C ALA A 101 -13.08 -17.42 -5.36
N GLY A 102 -11.94 -17.44 -4.65
CA GLY A 102 -11.82 -18.02 -3.31
C GLY A 102 -12.77 -17.39 -2.28
N PRO A 103 -13.08 -16.08 -2.29
CA PRO A 103 -14.01 -15.48 -1.33
C PRO A 103 -15.39 -16.13 -1.31
N PHE A 104 -15.91 -16.63 -2.45
CA PHE A 104 -17.16 -17.41 -2.46
C PHE A 104 -17.09 -18.67 -1.60
N VAL A 105 -15.96 -19.40 -1.66
CA VAL A 105 -15.75 -20.64 -0.89
C VAL A 105 -15.83 -20.37 0.61
N VAL A 106 -15.39 -19.18 1.04
CA VAL A 106 -15.52 -18.73 2.44
C VAL A 106 -16.93 -18.20 2.72
N ALA A 107 -17.50 -17.40 1.82
CA ALA A 107 -18.81 -16.77 1.97
C ALA A 107 -19.92 -17.78 2.21
N LYS A 108 -19.92 -18.91 1.49
CA LYS A 108 -20.95 -19.95 1.62
C LYS A 108 -21.02 -20.59 3.02
N THR A 109 -19.96 -20.47 3.82
CA THR A 109 -19.92 -20.96 5.20
C THR A 109 -20.58 -20.02 6.21
N GLY A 110 -20.91 -18.79 5.79
CA GLY A 110 -21.41 -17.71 6.64
C GLY A 110 -20.31 -16.92 7.38
N ALA A 111 -19.04 -17.29 7.22
CA ALA A 111 -17.92 -16.69 7.97
C ALA A 111 -17.61 -15.23 7.58
N LEU A 112 -18.10 -14.73 6.45
CA LEU A 112 -17.84 -13.37 5.96
C LEU A 112 -18.93 -12.35 6.32
N LYS A 113 -19.92 -12.69 7.13
CA LYS A 113 -20.95 -11.74 7.56
C LYS A 113 -20.33 -10.54 8.29
N GLY A 114 -20.63 -9.34 7.82
CA GLY A 114 -20.09 -8.07 8.32
C GLY A 114 -18.64 -7.80 7.93
N VAL A 115 -18.00 -8.66 7.14
CA VAL A 115 -16.59 -8.56 6.77
C VAL A 115 -16.44 -7.83 5.45
N ARG A 116 -15.46 -6.91 5.38
CA ARG A 116 -15.05 -6.28 4.11
C ARG A 116 -14.17 -7.22 3.30
N ILE A 117 -14.44 -7.33 2.00
CA ILE A 117 -13.63 -8.16 1.10
C ILE A 117 -13.27 -7.48 -0.21
N ALA A 118 -12.14 -7.89 -0.78
CA ALA A 118 -11.83 -7.75 -2.20
C ALA A 118 -12.24 -9.04 -2.94
N HIS A 119 -12.72 -8.91 -4.18
CA HIS A 119 -13.16 -10.05 -4.99
C HIS A 119 -12.91 -9.84 -6.49
N GLY A 120 -12.88 -10.94 -7.24
CA GLY A 120 -12.71 -10.93 -8.71
C GLY A 120 -14.00 -10.94 -9.54
N TYR A 121 -15.18 -10.97 -8.91
CA TYR A 121 -16.47 -11.09 -9.60
C TYR A 121 -16.91 -9.82 -10.33
N ASP A 122 -17.46 -9.98 -11.54
CA ASP A 122 -18.23 -8.96 -12.23
C ASP A 122 -19.70 -8.94 -11.75
N LYS A 123 -20.50 -8.07 -12.36
CA LYS A 123 -21.90 -7.87 -11.99
C LYS A 123 -22.76 -9.13 -12.16
N GLU A 124 -22.59 -9.88 -13.24
CA GLU A 124 -23.38 -11.10 -13.52
C GLU A 124 -23.08 -12.18 -12.48
N HIS A 125 -21.79 -12.36 -12.14
CA HIS A 125 -21.38 -13.26 -11.08
C HIS A 125 -21.96 -12.84 -9.72
N LEU A 126 -21.94 -11.55 -9.38
CA LEU A 126 -22.50 -11.06 -8.12
C LEU A 126 -24.01 -11.26 -8.03
N ASP A 127 -24.75 -11.06 -9.13
CA ASP A 127 -26.19 -11.30 -9.19
C ASP A 127 -26.51 -12.79 -8.91
N PHE A 128 -25.70 -13.70 -9.44
CA PHE A 128 -25.81 -15.14 -9.17
C PHE A 128 -25.44 -15.50 -7.72
N LEU A 129 -24.41 -14.85 -7.16
CA LEU A 129 -23.85 -15.16 -5.84
C LEU A 129 -24.47 -14.36 -4.68
N LYS A 130 -25.45 -13.49 -4.95
CA LYS A 130 -26.04 -12.56 -3.98
C LYS A 130 -26.45 -13.19 -2.65
N ASN A 131 -26.97 -14.42 -2.67
CA ASN A 131 -27.42 -15.11 -1.47
C ASN A 131 -26.25 -15.52 -0.56
N TYR A 132 -25.08 -15.81 -1.15
CA TYR A 132 -23.87 -16.17 -0.41
C TYR A 132 -23.14 -14.95 0.14
N PHE A 133 -23.23 -13.82 -0.55
CA PHE A 133 -22.66 -12.55 -0.11
C PHE A 133 -23.62 -11.68 0.70
N ASN A 134 -24.71 -12.26 1.22
CA ASN A 134 -25.61 -11.52 2.10
C ASN A 134 -24.87 -11.05 3.35
N ASP A 135 -25.02 -9.76 3.67
CA ASP A 135 -24.31 -9.07 4.76
C ASP A 135 -22.77 -9.04 4.62
N VAL A 136 -22.20 -9.35 3.45
CA VAL A 136 -20.77 -9.17 3.16
C VAL A 136 -20.53 -7.80 2.55
N ILE A 137 -19.52 -7.08 3.02
CA ILE A 137 -19.19 -5.74 2.53
C ILE A 137 -18.24 -5.86 1.34
N LEU A 138 -18.79 -5.87 0.13
CA LEU A 138 -18.02 -5.90 -1.11
C LEU A 138 -17.33 -4.55 -1.34
N THR A 139 -16.05 -4.56 -1.70
CA THR A 139 -15.26 -3.34 -1.94
C THR A 139 -14.56 -3.37 -3.29
N ASP A 140 -14.30 -2.19 -3.84
CA ASP A 140 -13.47 -2.04 -5.05
C ASP A 140 -11.96 -2.09 -4.75
N GLU A 141 -11.58 -2.17 -3.48
CA GLU A 141 -10.18 -2.28 -3.05
C GLU A 141 -9.53 -3.52 -3.68
N PRO A 142 -8.26 -3.43 -4.14
CA PRO A 142 -7.60 -4.57 -4.77
C PRO A 142 -7.24 -5.69 -3.79
N ILE A 143 -7.05 -5.34 -2.53
CA ILE A 143 -6.74 -6.22 -1.42
C ILE A 143 -7.37 -5.67 -0.15
N VAL A 144 -7.99 -6.53 0.64
CA VAL A 144 -8.62 -6.14 1.92
C VAL A 144 -8.13 -7.07 3.03
N LEU A 145 -7.72 -6.46 4.14
CA LEU A 145 -7.43 -7.14 5.39
C LEU A 145 -8.49 -6.72 6.40
N ASP A 146 -9.30 -7.66 6.86
CA ASP A 146 -10.37 -7.40 7.83
C ASP A 146 -10.51 -8.60 8.79
N GLY A 147 -10.44 -8.36 10.09
CA GLY A 147 -10.47 -9.43 11.09
C GLY A 147 -9.40 -10.49 10.83
N LEU A 148 -9.81 -11.75 10.62
CA LEU A 148 -8.93 -12.89 10.29
C LEU A 148 -8.72 -13.07 8.78
N PHE A 149 -9.39 -12.27 7.96
CA PHE A 149 -9.47 -12.47 6.51
C PHE A 149 -8.47 -11.59 5.77
N VAL A 150 -7.84 -12.19 4.75
CA VAL A 150 -7.05 -11.50 3.74
C VAL A 150 -7.66 -11.88 2.40
N THR A 151 -8.21 -10.91 1.68
CA THR A 151 -8.86 -11.14 0.39
C THR A 151 -8.27 -10.28 -0.70
N ALA A 152 -8.22 -10.77 -1.94
CA ALA A 152 -7.61 -10.05 -3.05
C ALA A 152 -8.24 -10.35 -4.42
N LYS A 153 -8.10 -9.39 -5.33
CA LYS A 153 -8.39 -9.56 -6.78
C LYS A 153 -7.34 -10.47 -7.44
N PRO A 154 -7.66 -11.18 -8.54
CA PRO A 154 -6.76 -12.18 -9.15
C PRO A 154 -5.36 -11.65 -9.51
N ASN A 155 -5.26 -10.42 -10.01
CA ASN A 155 -4.01 -9.79 -10.43
C ASN A 155 -3.16 -9.22 -9.28
N TYR A 156 -3.56 -9.45 -8.02
CA TYR A 156 -2.84 -9.01 -6.81
C TYR A 156 -2.29 -10.19 -6.02
N ASN A 157 -1.99 -11.32 -6.67
CA ASN A 157 -1.40 -12.50 -6.04
C ASN A 157 -0.07 -12.23 -5.31
N VAL A 158 0.74 -11.28 -5.80
CA VAL A 158 1.97 -10.84 -5.11
C VAL A 158 1.64 -10.10 -3.81
N ASP A 159 0.75 -9.10 -3.87
CA ASP A 159 0.30 -8.35 -2.70
C ASP A 159 -0.34 -9.29 -1.67
N PHE A 160 -1.21 -10.18 -2.14
CA PHE A 160 -1.87 -11.20 -1.34
C PHE A 160 -0.88 -12.07 -0.57
N ALA A 161 0.15 -12.59 -1.25
CA ALA A 161 1.17 -13.44 -0.62
C ALA A 161 1.87 -12.74 0.55
N PHE A 162 2.31 -11.50 0.34
CA PHE A 162 3.03 -10.75 1.38
C PHE A 162 2.11 -10.20 2.47
N LYS A 163 0.87 -9.80 2.14
CA LYS A 163 -0.11 -9.37 3.15
C LYS A 163 -0.61 -10.51 4.02
N PHE A 164 -0.74 -11.71 3.46
CA PHE A 164 -1.04 -12.91 4.25
C PHE A 164 0.12 -13.25 5.19
N ALA A 165 1.38 -13.19 4.71
CA ALA A 165 2.56 -13.37 5.56
C ALA A 165 2.70 -12.28 6.65
N GLU A 166 2.35 -11.02 6.33
CA GLU A 166 2.26 -9.91 7.29
C GLU A 166 1.20 -10.20 8.36
N LYS A 167 0.03 -10.70 7.95
CA LYS A 167 -1.07 -11.05 8.87
C LYS A 167 -0.69 -12.16 9.85
N LEU A 168 0.10 -13.13 9.38
CA LEU A 168 0.70 -14.19 10.20
C LEU A 168 1.91 -13.72 11.04
N LYS A 169 2.30 -12.43 10.95
CA LYS A 169 3.44 -11.83 11.64
C LYS A 169 4.79 -12.49 11.31
N VAL A 170 4.89 -13.10 10.13
CA VAL A 170 6.12 -13.71 9.62
C VAL A 170 7.08 -12.64 9.09
N ILE A 171 6.52 -11.57 8.55
CA ILE A 171 7.25 -10.42 8.03
C ILE A 171 6.62 -9.12 8.53
N SER A 172 7.43 -8.07 8.69
CA SER A 172 6.93 -6.74 9.01
C SER A 172 6.21 -6.11 7.82
N LYS A 173 5.28 -5.18 8.09
CA LYS A 173 4.59 -4.38 7.08
C LYS A 173 5.56 -3.67 6.12
N GLU A 174 6.65 -3.12 6.65
CA GLU A 174 7.70 -2.45 5.85
C GLU A 174 8.37 -3.43 4.88
N LYS A 175 8.76 -4.62 5.39
CA LYS A 175 9.41 -5.65 4.57
C LYS A 175 8.45 -6.22 3.52
N ALA A 176 7.18 -6.42 3.88
CA ALA A 176 6.13 -6.83 2.95
C ALA A 176 6.01 -5.84 1.80
N ASN A 177 5.87 -4.54 2.09
CA ASN A 177 5.76 -3.51 1.07
C ASN A 177 7.00 -3.47 0.15
N LYS A 178 8.21 -3.56 0.71
CA LYS A 178 9.45 -3.60 -0.07
C LYS A 178 9.50 -4.80 -1.03
N LEU A 179 9.09 -5.98 -0.56
CA LEU A 179 9.08 -7.20 -1.38
C LEU A 179 7.99 -7.16 -2.45
N ILE A 180 6.79 -6.63 -2.14
CA ILE A 180 5.74 -6.39 -3.14
C ILE A 180 6.29 -5.53 -4.28
N SER A 181 6.95 -4.41 -3.96
CA SER A 181 7.56 -3.53 -4.97
C SER A 181 8.63 -4.23 -5.81
N TYR A 182 9.45 -5.09 -5.18
CA TYR A 182 10.46 -5.88 -5.87
C TYR A 182 9.85 -6.88 -6.86
N TYR A 183 8.89 -7.69 -6.41
CA TYR A 183 8.26 -8.74 -7.22
C TYR A 183 7.40 -8.21 -8.36
N LYS A 184 6.73 -7.06 -8.16
CA LYS A 184 5.93 -6.44 -9.22
C LYS A 184 6.80 -5.70 -10.25
N SER A 185 8.13 -5.74 -10.09
CA SER A 185 9.08 -4.94 -10.87
C SER A 185 8.69 -3.47 -10.96
N THR A 186 7.94 -2.97 -9.97
CA THR A 186 7.76 -1.55 -9.77
C THR A 186 9.03 -1.03 -9.11
N LYS A 187 10.16 -1.08 -9.84
CA LYS A 187 10.98 0.12 -9.86
C LYS A 187 9.99 1.18 -10.31
N VAL A 188 9.65 2.10 -9.43
CA VAL A 188 8.89 3.28 -9.83
C VAL A 188 9.62 3.79 -11.06
N ASN A 189 9.02 3.71 -12.26
CA ASN A 189 9.67 4.25 -13.43
C ASN A 189 9.85 5.74 -13.14
N SER A 190 11.07 6.12 -12.82
CA SER A 190 11.44 7.49 -12.50
C SER A 190 11.77 8.27 -13.77
N GLU A 191 11.73 7.63 -14.93
CA GLU A 191 11.83 8.28 -16.22
C GLU A 191 10.75 9.37 -16.34
N GLY A 192 11.20 10.59 -16.66
CA GLY A 192 10.34 11.77 -16.71
C GLY A 192 10.00 12.41 -15.36
N LYS A 193 10.36 11.80 -14.22
CA LYS A 193 10.19 12.44 -12.90
C LYS A 193 11.34 13.38 -12.58
N LEU A 194 11.05 14.39 -11.78
CA LEU A 194 12.07 15.31 -11.28
C LEU A 194 13.00 14.60 -10.29
N HIS A 195 14.28 14.48 -10.64
CA HIS A 195 15.29 13.88 -9.77
C HIS A 195 15.67 14.82 -8.62
N HIS A 196 16.02 16.07 -8.93
CA HIS A 196 16.36 17.08 -7.93
C HIS A 196 16.20 18.50 -8.46
N VAL A 197 16.16 19.45 -7.54
CA VAL A 197 16.24 20.90 -7.81
C VAL A 197 17.39 21.47 -6.99
N GLU A 198 18.25 22.27 -7.62
CA GLU A 198 19.31 23.02 -6.94
C GLU A 198 19.04 24.52 -7.06
N ILE A 199 19.12 25.22 -5.92
CA ILE A 199 18.82 26.63 -5.78
C ILE A 199 19.98 27.34 -5.10
N TYR A 200 20.48 28.39 -5.74
CA TYR A 200 21.43 29.30 -5.15
C TYR A 200 20.70 30.31 -4.25
N VAL A 201 21.17 30.47 -3.02
CA VAL A 201 20.59 31.34 -1.98
C VAL A 201 21.58 32.43 -1.58
N SER A 202 21.09 33.62 -1.21
CA SER A 202 21.98 34.74 -0.86
C SER A 202 22.66 34.56 0.49
N ASP A 203 21.99 33.88 1.43
CA ASP A 203 22.50 33.52 2.75
C ASP A 203 22.09 32.08 3.08
N LEU A 204 23.07 31.17 3.02
CA LEU A 204 22.85 29.75 3.23
C LEU A 204 22.42 29.42 4.65
N GLU A 205 22.89 30.13 5.67
CA GLU A 205 22.50 29.83 7.06
C GLU A 205 21.06 30.25 7.33
N ARG A 206 20.64 31.41 6.82
CA ARG A 206 19.24 31.83 6.87
C ARG A 206 18.33 30.87 6.10
N SER A 207 18.76 30.43 4.93
CA SER A 207 18.03 29.44 4.13
C SER A 207 17.97 28.07 4.79
N LYS A 208 19.05 27.60 5.43
CA LYS A 208 19.04 26.35 6.23
C LYS A 208 18.00 26.39 7.34
N GLN A 209 17.94 27.48 8.10
CA GLN A 209 16.99 27.62 9.21
C GLN A 209 15.54 27.56 8.73
N PHE A 210 15.23 28.23 7.61
CA PHE A 210 13.89 28.21 7.02
C PHE A 210 13.56 26.85 6.40
N TRP A 211 14.40 26.36 5.49
CA TRP A 211 14.11 25.16 4.70
C TRP A 211 14.18 23.88 5.51
N SER A 212 15.06 23.78 6.52
CA SER A 212 15.06 22.64 7.43
C SER A 212 13.75 22.56 8.22
N TRP A 213 13.28 23.70 8.75
CA TRP A 213 12.00 23.77 9.47
C TRP A 213 10.83 23.35 8.57
N LEU A 214 10.70 23.96 7.40
CA LEU A 214 9.59 23.65 6.51
C LEU A 214 9.66 22.20 6.00
N LEU A 215 10.79 21.81 5.41
CA LEU A 215 10.92 20.52 4.73
C LEU A 215 10.93 19.36 5.72
N CYS A 216 11.68 19.45 6.81
CA CYS A 216 11.82 18.35 7.76
C CYS A 216 10.65 18.27 8.74
N GLU A 217 10.24 19.39 9.35
CA GLU A 217 9.24 19.38 10.41
C GLU A 217 7.80 19.28 9.88
N HIS A 218 7.50 19.87 8.72
CA HIS A 218 6.13 19.88 8.16
C HIS A 218 5.95 18.92 6.98
N LEU A 219 6.93 18.82 6.09
CA LEU A 219 6.79 18.10 4.82
C LEU A 219 7.47 16.71 4.80
N GLY A 220 8.12 16.30 5.88
CA GLY A 220 8.65 14.94 6.06
C GLY A 220 9.93 14.61 5.28
N TYR A 221 10.64 15.62 4.78
CA TYR A 221 11.98 15.45 4.24
C TYR A 221 12.98 15.13 5.36
N LYS A 222 14.17 14.66 4.98
CA LYS A 222 15.31 14.50 5.88
C LYS A 222 16.52 15.20 5.28
N GLU A 223 17.36 15.79 6.13
CA GLU A 223 18.69 16.24 5.72
C GLU A 223 19.44 15.06 5.09
N TYR A 224 20.07 15.29 3.93
CA TYR A 224 20.69 14.24 3.13
C TYR A 224 22.19 14.46 2.93
N GLN A 225 22.60 15.57 2.32
CA GLN A 225 24.01 15.92 2.15
C GLN A 225 24.29 17.31 2.71
N LYS A 226 25.50 17.51 3.22
CA LYS A 226 25.94 18.79 3.80
C LYS A 226 27.42 19.02 3.53
N TRP A 227 27.74 20.22 3.08
CA TRP A 227 29.11 20.70 2.86
C TRP A 227 29.21 22.20 3.18
N ASN A 228 30.40 22.77 3.09
CA ASN A 228 30.65 24.15 3.54
C ASN A 228 29.75 25.19 2.84
N SER A 229 29.47 24.98 1.55
CA SER A 229 28.68 25.90 0.73
C SER A 229 27.29 25.38 0.38
N GLY A 230 26.81 24.29 0.99
CA GLY A 230 25.47 23.80 0.67
C GLY A 230 24.91 22.69 1.56
N VAL A 231 23.63 22.45 1.37
CA VAL A 231 22.86 21.42 2.07
C VAL A 231 21.80 20.85 1.13
N SER A 232 21.41 19.58 1.31
CA SER A 232 20.27 19.00 0.61
C SER A 232 19.32 18.28 1.55
N TYR A 233 18.04 18.27 1.16
CA TYR A 233 16.96 17.61 1.87
C TYR A 233 16.26 16.64 0.91
N LYS A 234 16.04 15.40 1.35
CA LYS A 234 15.52 14.31 0.51
C LYS A 234 14.20 13.73 1.05
N ILE A 235 13.27 13.46 0.13
CA ILE A 235 12.07 12.66 0.38
C ILE A 235 11.98 11.57 -0.70
N ASN A 236 11.89 10.31 -0.28
CA ASN A 236 11.97 9.15 -1.19
C ASN A 236 13.18 9.26 -2.13
N ASP A 237 12.94 9.43 -3.45
CA ASP A 237 13.98 9.49 -4.48
C ASP A 237 14.31 10.93 -4.95
N THR A 238 13.55 11.95 -4.53
CA THR A 238 13.72 13.35 -4.95
C THR A 238 14.34 14.18 -3.83
N TYR A 239 15.25 15.10 -4.17
CA TYR A 239 15.86 16.01 -3.21
C TYR A 239 15.95 17.45 -3.70
N ILE A 240 16.00 18.40 -2.76
CA ILE A 240 16.20 19.83 -3.02
C ILE A 240 17.53 20.23 -2.40
N VAL A 241 18.33 20.99 -3.14
CA VAL A 241 19.67 21.45 -2.77
C VAL A 241 19.66 22.96 -2.66
N PHE A 242 20.28 23.48 -1.59
CA PHE A 242 20.53 24.91 -1.41
C PHE A 242 22.03 25.17 -1.36
N VAL A 243 22.50 26.10 -2.19
CA VAL A 243 23.91 26.42 -2.37
C VAL A 243 24.15 27.90 -2.10
N GLN A 244 25.19 28.25 -1.35
CA GLN A 244 25.58 29.64 -1.13
C GLN A 244 25.99 30.30 -2.45
N THR A 245 25.34 31.43 -2.78
CA THR A 245 25.71 32.23 -3.94
C THR A 245 27.06 32.90 -3.72
N GLU A 246 27.97 32.81 -4.70
CA GLU A 246 29.22 33.57 -4.69
C GLU A 246 28.96 35.08 -4.79
N THR A 247 29.74 35.90 -4.09
CA THR A 247 29.54 37.35 -4.00
C THR A 247 29.39 38.05 -5.36
N LYS A 248 30.13 37.60 -6.38
CA LYS A 248 30.09 38.16 -7.74
C LYS A 248 28.76 37.92 -8.50
N HIS A 249 27.90 37.03 -7.98
CA HIS A 249 26.62 36.64 -8.57
C HIS A 249 25.40 37.05 -7.74
N LEU A 250 25.59 37.81 -6.64
CA LEU A 250 24.48 38.26 -5.78
C LEU A 250 23.60 39.33 -6.45
N GLU A 251 24.16 40.09 -7.39
CA GLU A 251 23.43 41.15 -8.09
C GLU A 251 23.20 40.82 -9.57
N PRO A 252 21.99 41.06 -10.09
CA PRO A 252 20.83 41.57 -9.37
C PRO A 252 20.18 40.48 -8.49
N SER A 253 19.60 40.87 -7.36
CA SER A 253 18.84 39.95 -6.50
C SER A 253 17.71 39.21 -7.24
N TYR A 254 17.36 38.03 -6.73
CA TYR A 254 16.33 37.17 -7.31
C TYR A 254 14.95 37.86 -7.33
N ASN A 255 14.23 37.66 -8.43
CA ASN A 255 12.86 38.14 -8.60
C ASN A 255 12.06 37.09 -9.39
N ARG A 256 11.12 36.43 -8.71
CA ARG A 256 10.26 35.37 -9.27
C ARG A 256 9.43 35.76 -10.50
N CYS A 257 9.28 37.05 -10.77
CA CYS A 257 8.56 37.55 -11.94
C CYS A 257 9.46 37.70 -13.18
N ARG A 258 10.78 37.49 -13.06
CA ARG A 258 11.70 37.41 -14.20
C ARG A 258 11.69 35.98 -14.78
N THR A 259 12.16 35.84 -16.01
CA THR A 259 12.35 34.53 -16.66
C THR A 259 13.22 33.63 -15.78
N GLY A 260 12.69 32.48 -15.35
CA GLY A 260 13.36 31.54 -14.45
C GLY A 260 12.38 30.80 -13.54
N LEU A 261 12.87 30.29 -12.41
CA LEU A 261 12.04 29.67 -11.37
C LEU A 261 11.05 30.70 -10.83
N ASN A 262 9.76 30.35 -10.71
CA ASN A 262 8.74 31.22 -10.10
C ASN A 262 8.42 30.82 -8.66
N HIS A 263 8.24 29.53 -8.40
CA HIS A 263 7.90 28.99 -7.09
C HIS A 263 8.20 27.50 -6.96
N LEU A 264 8.24 27.03 -5.72
CA LEU A 264 8.19 25.62 -5.37
C LEU A 264 6.83 25.31 -4.73
N ALA A 265 6.15 24.28 -5.22
CA ALA A 265 4.87 23.84 -4.70
C ALA A 265 4.97 22.43 -4.08
N PHE A 266 4.30 22.22 -2.96
CA PHE A 266 4.28 20.97 -2.22
C PHE A 266 2.85 20.56 -1.88
N HIS A 267 2.62 19.24 -1.79
CA HIS A 267 1.37 18.71 -1.25
C HIS A 267 1.40 18.69 0.28
N GLY A 268 0.37 19.27 0.89
CA GLY A 268 0.04 19.11 2.30
C GLY A 268 -0.73 17.82 2.58
N LYS A 269 -0.95 17.51 3.85
CA LYS A 269 -1.64 16.28 4.29
C LYS A 269 -3.17 16.42 4.27
N SER A 270 -3.69 17.62 4.54
CA SER A 270 -5.11 17.93 4.68
C SER A 270 -5.31 19.45 4.74
N GLN A 271 -6.55 19.93 4.71
CA GLN A 271 -6.87 21.35 4.95
C GLN A 271 -6.41 21.80 6.35
N LEU A 272 -6.63 20.97 7.37
CA LEU A 272 -6.16 21.25 8.74
C LEU A 272 -4.64 21.45 8.81
N HIS A 273 -3.87 20.65 8.06
CA HIS A 273 -2.43 20.82 7.98
C HIS A 273 -2.03 22.18 7.36
N ILE A 274 -2.79 22.68 6.38
CA ILE A 274 -2.56 24.01 5.82
C ILE A 274 -2.85 25.09 6.85
N ASP A 275 -3.89 24.94 7.67
CA ASP A 275 -4.22 25.89 8.74
C ASP A 275 -3.14 25.95 9.83
N GLU A 276 -2.67 24.79 10.26
CA GLU A 276 -1.59 24.65 11.24
C GLU A 276 -0.28 25.28 10.72
N LEU A 277 0.07 24.99 9.46
CA LEU A 277 1.25 25.59 8.82
C LEU A 277 1.10 27.11 8.71
N THR A 278 -0.08 27.60 8.32
CA THR A 278 -0.37 29.04 8.22
C THR A 278 -0.18 29.74 9.56
N LYS A 279 -0.63 29.12 10.66
CA LYS A 279 -0.40 29.65 12.00
C LYS A 279 1.10 29.69 12.34
N ALA A 280 1.82 28.62 12.06
CA ALA A 280 3.25 28.53 12.33
C ALA A 280 4.08 29.54 11.51
N LEU A 281 3.66 29.84 10.27
CA LEU A 281 4.24 30.89 9.43
C LEU A 281 4.08 32.27 10.08
N LYS A 282 2.89 32.58 10.59
CA LYS A 282 2.61 33.84 11.30
C LYS A 282 3.44 33.98 12.57
N GLU A 283 3.54 32.92 13.37
CA GLU A 283 4.35 32.91 14.61
C GLU A 283 5.84 33.15 14.33
N ARG A 284 6.33 32.75 13.15
CA ARG A 284 7.71 32.98 12.69
C ARG A 284 7.92 34.28 11.92
N ASN A 285 6.88 35.12 11.79
CA ASN A 285 6.90 36.36 11.00
C ASN A 285 7.34 36.14 9.53
N ILE A 286 6.94 35.02 8.94
CA ILE A 286 7.20 34.74 7.52
C ILE A 286 6.13 35.44 6.67
N THR A 287 6.54 36.10 5.59
CA THR A 287 5.64 36.82 4.68
C THR A 287 4.68 35.85 3.98
N ILE A 288 3.39 35.92 4.34
CA ILE A 288 2.31 35.21 3.64
C ILE A 288 1.84 36.08 2.47
N LEU A 289 1.60 35.46 1.33
CA LEU A 289 1.15 36.11 0.10
C LEU A 289 -0.36 35.93 -0.06
N TYR A 290 -1.03 36.95 -0.62
CA TYR A 290 -2.45 36.92 -0.94
C TYR A 290 -3.36 36.65 0.27
N GLU A 291 -3.04 37.23 1.43
CA GLU A 291 -3.79 37.02 2.68
C GLU A 291 -5.29 37.35 2.53
N ASP A 292 -5.64 38.30 1.67
CA ASP A 292 -7.03 38.68 1.34
C ASP A 292 -7.84 37.57 0.66
N LYS A 293 -7.14 36.61 0.04
CA LYS A 293 -7.73 35.49 -0.70
C LYS A 293 -7.42 34.13 -0.08
N HIS A 294 -6.63 34.07 0.98
CA HIS A 294 -6.31 32.83 1.66
C HIS A 294 -7.56 32.19 2.30
N PRO A 295 -7.77 30.87 2.21
CA PRO A 295 -6.90 29.84 1.63
C PRO A 295 -7.15 29.53 0.14
N PHE A 296 -7.95 30.33 -0.56
CA PHE A 296 -8.39 30.08 -1.95
C PHE A 296 -7.69 30.96 -3.00
N ALA A 297 -6.46 31.42 -2.71
CA ALA A 297 -5.72 32.31 -3.61
C ALA A 297 -5.36 31.64 -4.96
N GLY A 298 -5.38 30.31 -5.03
CA GLY A 298 -5.19 29.53 -6.27
C GLY A 298 -6.45 29.32 -7.11
N GLY A 299 -7.62 29.82 -6.68
CA GLY A 299 -8.91 29.64 -7.36
C GLY A 299 -9.87 28.68 -6.66
N GLN A 300 -11.08 28.53 -7.21
CA GLN A 300 -12.09 27.62 -6.64
C GLN A 300 -11.57 26.17 -6.64
N GLY A 301 -11.63 25.52 -5.47
CA GLY A 301 -11.17 24.14 -5.27
C GLY A 301 -9.69 24.00 -4.88
N ASN A 302 -8.94 25.10 -4.77
CA ASN A 302 -7.54 25.07 -4.35
C ASN A 302 -7.42 25.62 -2.92
N TYR A 303 -7.20 24.73 -1.93
CA TYR A 303 -6.98 25.10 -0.53
C TYR A 303 -5.48 25.10 -0.24
N ALA A 304 -4.86 26.29 -0.22
CA ALA A 304 -3.40 26.42 -0.12
C ALA A 304 -2.96 27.65 0.69
N VAL A 305 -1.72 27.59 1.18
CA VAL A 305 -1.00 28.74 1.70
C VAL A 305 0.17 29.09 0.77
N PHE A 306 0.31 30.38 0.48
CA PHE A 306 1.38 30.94 -0.33
C PHE A 306 2.24 31.85 0.55
N PHE A 307 3.56 31.71 0.50
CA PHE A 307 4.46 32.50 1.35
C PHE A 307 5.83 32.66 0.67
N GLU A 308 6.70 33.50 1.24
CA GLU A 308 8.06 33.72 0.73
C GLU A 308 9.10 33.01 1.59
N ASP A 309 10.10 32.43 0.93
CA ASP A 309 11.35 32.05 1.57
C ASP A 309 12.25 33.28 1.83
N PRO A 310 13.40 33.12 2.50
CA PRO A 310 14.41 34.16 2.66
C PRO A 310 14.72 34.95 1.38
N ASP A 311 14.92 34.29 0.25
CA ASP A 311 15.30 34.92 -1.02
C ASP A 311 14.09 35.37 -1.86
N ARG A 312 12.89 35.40 -1.27
CA ARG A 312 11.62 35.79 -1.90
C ARG A 312 11.15 34.83 -3.00
N ILE A 313 11.65 33.60 -2.97
CA ILE A 313 11.08 32.47 -3.72
C ILE A 313 9.69 32.23 -3.14
N LYS A 314 8.69 32.21 -4.01
CA LYS A 314 7.33 31.87 -3.59
C LYS A 314 7.29 30.37 -3.27
N VAL A 315 6.70 30.02 -2.14
CA VAL A 315 6.42 28.66 -1.71
C VAL A 315 4.91 28.48 -1.64
N GLU A 316 4.43 27.35 -2.14
CA GLU A 316 3.03 26.95 -2.10
C GLU A 316 2.92 25.60 -1.39
N VAL A 317 1.99 25.48 -0.44
CA VAL A 317 1.60 24.18 0.12
C VAL A 317 0.09 24.03 -0.04
N VAL A 318 -0.33 23.02 -0.80
CA VAL A 318 -1.72 22.79 -1.22
C VAL A 318 -2.29 21.51 -0.60
N ALA A 319 -3.50 21.56 -0.08
CA ALA A 319 -4.22 20.40 0.42
C ALA A 319 -4.57 19.42 -0.72
N PRO A 320 -4.68 18.11 -0.45
CA PRO A 320 -5.03 17.11 -1.44
C PRO A 320 -6.46 17.22 -1.97
#